data_AF-A0A3C1ZCV5-F1
#
_entry.id   AF-A0A3C1ZCV5-F1
#
_cell.length_a   1.000
_cell.length_b   1.000
_cell.length_c   1.000
_cell.angle_alpha   90.00
_cell.angle_beta   90.00
_cell.angle_gamma   90.00
#
_symmetry.space_group_name_H-M   'P 1'
#
loop_
_entity.id
_entity.type
_entity.pdbx_description
1 polymer ?
#
loop_
_entity_poly.entity_id
_entity_poly.type
_entity_poly.pdbx_seq_one_letter_code
_entity_poly.pdbx_strand_id
1 'polypeptide(L)'
;MKKNLLYLAALICCTLALTACGSDDEPSVTTTGTYTLTFGANIHDAASIIIYYRSDNGTPRFEALPAGTFRWTKTVAQSDYPADFGVKLVVSPKSTSDLTFDSYDIAIHAEIATTTDGKSRHQNMTDIIEAGSVNRDQVEAKLRSVNGKVFGYRVERDGNSSSYDRMSFDL
;
A
#
# COMPACT_ATOMS: atom_id res chain seq x y z
N MET A 1 -3.94 73.09 42.03
CA MET A 1 -3.63 72.38 43.29
C MET A 1 -4.91 71.80 43.87
N LYS A 2 -5.05 70.47 43.87
CA LYS A 2 -5.80 69.65 44.86
C LYS A 2 -5.39 68.19 44.61
N LYS A 3 -4.57 67.67 45.53
CA LYS A 3 -4.31 66.24 45.70
C LYS A 3 -5.42 65.68 46.60
N ASN A 4 -5.70 64.39 46.40
CA ASN A 4 -6.18 63.38 47.36
C ASN A 4 -7.22 62.48 46.67
N LEU A 5 -7.31 61.18 46.90
CA LEU A 5 -6.54 60.16 47.61
C LEU A 5 -7.44 58.90 47.52
N LEU A 6 -6.86 57.72 47.64
CA LEU A 6 -7.49 56.40 47.86
C LEU A 6 -8.04 55.67 46.64
N TYR A 7 -7.90 54.35 46.51
CA TYR A 7 -6.97 53.30 47.01
C TYR A 7 -7.65 52.00 46.51
N LEU A 8 -6.85 50.99 46.20
CA LEU A 8 -7.23 49.58 46.34
C LEU A 8 -8.30 48.99 45.39
N ALA A 9 -7.84 48.50 44.24
CA ALA A 9 -8.31 47.21 43.72
C ALA A 9 -7.09 46.44 43.22
N ALA A 10 -6.45 45.77 44.17
CA ALA A 10 -5.47 44.73 43.88
C ALA A 10 -6.15 43.60 43.11
N LEU A 11 -5.32 42.87 42.36
CA LEU A 11 -5.46 41.44 42.15
C LEU A 11 -6.52 40.97 41.14
N ILE A 12 -6.30 41.24 39.85
CA ILE A 12 -6.69 40.31 38.77
C ILE A 12 -5.49 40.13 37.82
N CYS A 13 -4.37 39.68 38.39
CA CYS A 13 -3.54 38.71 37.70
C CYS A 13 -4.14 37.34 38.05
N CYS A 14 -4.31 36.46 37.06
CA CYS A 14 -4.81 35.09 37.17
C CYS A 14 -6.32 34.87 36.98
N THR A 15 -6.87 35.29 35.84
CA THR A 15 -7.90 34.50 35.14
C THR A 15 -7.43 34.29 33.70
N LEU A 16 -6.46 33.38 33.52
CA LEU A 16 -6.75 32.09 32.92
C LEU A 16 -7.50 32.26 31.59
N ALA A 17 -6.75 32.66 30.57
CA ALA A 17 -7.02 32.33 29.20
C ALA A 17 -6.91 30.79 29.04
N LEU A 18 -7.97 30.08 29.43
CA LEU A 18 -8.21 28.64 29.31
C LEU A 18 -9.74 28.56 29.36
N THR A 19 -10.48 28.24 28.31
CA THR A 19 -10.25 27.25 27.28
C THR A 19 -11.02 27.70 26.03
N ALA A 20 -10.32 28.13 25.00
CA ALA A 20 -10.82 27.95 23.65
C ALA A 20 -10.78 26.44 23.38
N CYS A 21 -11.84 25.74 23.82
CA CYS A 21 -12.17 24.42 23.31
C CYS A 21 -12.66 24.63 21.88
N GLY A 22 -11.73 24.99 20.99
CA GLY A 22 -11.92 24.68 19.58
C GLY A 22 -11.98 23.17 19.53
N SER A 23 -13.09 22.62 19.07
CA SER A 23 -13.11 21.25 18.58
C SER A 23 -11.91 21.13 17.65
N ASP A 24 -10.90 20.42 18.13
CA ASP A 24 -9.64 20.13 17.46
C ASP A 24 -9.95 19.14 16.34
N ASP A 25 -10.77 19.59 15.38
CA ASP A 25 -10.97 18.95 14.09
C ASP A 25 -9.72 19.24 13.28
N GLU A 26 -8.58 18.68 13.71
CA GLU A 26 -7.45 18.51 12.82
C GLU A 26 -7.99 17.80 11.56
N PRO A 27 -7.73 18.33 10.35
CA PRO A 27 -8.23 17.70 9.14
C PRO A 27 -7.70 16.27 9.08
N SER A 28 -8.61 15.31 8.89
CA SER A 28 -8.24 13.90 8.74
C SER A 28 -7.37 13.74 7.49
N VAL A 29 -6.06 13.59 7.68
CA VAL A 29 -5.13 13.32 6.58
C VAL A 29 -5.49 11.95 6.00
N THR A 30 -5.67 11.85 4.70
CA THR A 30 -5.99 10.58 4.04
C THR A 30 -4.94 10.29 2.97
N THR A 31 -4.37 9.08 3.04
CA THR A 31 -3.47 8.58 2.00
C THR A 31 -4.21 7.54 1.17
N THR A 32 -4.17 7.70 -0.14
CA THR A 32 -4.64 6.71 -1.11
C THR A 32 -3.44 5.93 -1.64
N GLY A 33 -3.56 4.60 -1.76
CA GLY A 33 -2.60 3.75 -2.43
C GLY A 33 -3.26 3.03 -3.59
N THR A 34 -2.67 3.16 -4.78
CA THR A 34 -3.06 2.43 -5.99
C THR A 34 -2.00 1.38 -6.31
N TYR A 35 -2.42 0.12 -6.24
CA TYR A 35 -1.67 -1.05 -6.65
C TYR A 35 -1.91 -1.31 -8.14
N THR A 36 -0.86 -1.49 -8.93
CA THR A 36 -0.96 -2.00 -10.30
C THR A 36 -0.05 -3.22 -10.44
N LEU A 37 -0.61 -4.32 -10.92
CA LEU A 37 0.14 -5.52 -11.31
C LEU A 37 -0.03 -5.75 -12.80
N THR A 38 1.07 -5.98 -13.50
CA THR A 38 1.08 -6.33 -14.93
C THR A 38 1.74 -7.68 -15.11
N PHE A 39 1.16 -8.52 -15.97
CA PHE A 39 1.47 -9.93 -16.10
C PHE A 39 1.95 -10.28 -17.51
N GLY A 40 2.88 -11.23 -17.62
CA GLY A 40 3.30 -11.82 -18.89
C GLY A 40 2.13 -12.52 -19.60
N ALA A 41 2.20 -12.61 -20.93
CA ALA A 41 1.04 -12.90 -21.78
C ALA A 41 0.35 -14.24 -21.49
N ASN A 42 1.10 -15.26 -21.07
CA ASN A 42 0.60 -16.61 -20.84
C ASN A 42 0.89 -17.14 -19.42
N ILE A 43 1.14 -16.25 -18.46
CA ILE A 43 1.36 -16.67 -17.06
C ILE A 43 0.14 -17.42 -16.48
N HIS A 44 -1.08 -17.05 -16.88
CA HIS A 44 -2.32 -17.70 -16.45
C HIS A 44 -2.53 -19.10 -17.06
N ASP A 45 -1.87 -19.38 -18.19
CA ASP A 45 -1.84 -20.73 -18.74
C ASP A 45 -0.92 -21.64 -17.91
N ALA A 46 0.06 -21.06 -17.21
CA ALA A 46 1.03 -21.75 -16.37
C ALA A 46 0.67 -21.79 -14.87
N ALA A 47 -0.18 -20.90 -14.36
CA ALA A 47 -0.50 -20.81 -12.93
C ALA A 47 -1.87 -20.20 -12.62
N SER A 48 -2.38 -20.50 -11.44
CA SER A 48 -3.38 -19.66 -10.78
C SER A 48 -2.70 -18.64 -9.87
N ILE A 49 -3.27 -17.43 -9.84
CA ILE A 49 -2.72 -16.29 -9.10
C ILE A 49 -3.80 -15.74 -8.18
N ILE A 50 -3.45 -15.56 -6.91
CA ILE A 50 -4.28 -14.90 -5.90
C ILE A 50 -3.48 -13.69 -5.38
N ILE A 51 -4.12 -12.53 -5.36
CA ILE A 51 -3.56 -11.32 -4.80
C ILE A 51 -4.20 -11.08 -3.44
N TYR A 52 -3.37 -10.87 -2.43
CA TYR A 52 -3.80 -10.40 -1.12
C TYR A 52 -3.42 -8.93 -0.95
N TYR A 53 -4.29 -8.14 -0.34
CA TYR A 53 -4.07 -6.71 -0.07
C TYR A 53 -4.89 -6.27 1.15
N ARG A 54 -4.61 -5.10 1.73
CA ARG A 54 -5.45 -4.50 2.79
C ARG A 54 -6.47 -3.54 2.19
N SER A 55 -7.74 -3.65 2.58
CA SER A 55 -8.79 -2.68 2.21
C SER A 55 -8.65 -1.35 2.96
N ASP A 56 -9.55 -0.40 2.68
CA ASP A 56 -9.52 0.96 3.23
C ASP A 56 -9.46 1.01 4.77
N ASN A 57 -10.09 0.04 5.42
CA ASN A 57 -10.09 -0.11 6.88
C ASN A 57 -8.96 -1.00 7.42
N GLY A 58 -7.91 -1.26 6.64
CA GLY A 58 -6.79 -2.13 7.00
C GLY A 58 -7.10 -3.63 7.03
N THR A 59 -8.34 -4.06 6.73
CA THR A 59 -8.72 -5.49 6.76
C THR A 59 -8.08 -6.25 5.60
N PRO A 60 -7.48 -7.44 5.84
CA PRO A 60 -7.00 -8.30 4.76
C PRO A 60 -8.10 -8.73 3.79
N ARG A 61 -7.80 -8.67 2.50
CA ARG A 61 -8.65 -9.11 1.39
C ARG A 61 -7.82 -9.95 0.44
N PHE A 62 -8.50 -10.81 -0.32
CA PHE A 62 -7.88 -11.55 -1.41
C PHE A 62 -8.79 -11.55 -2.63
N GLU A 63 -8.17 -11.62 -3.80
CA GLU A 63 -8.84 -11.72 -5.10
C GLU A 63 -8.12 -12.78 -5.93
N ALA A 64 -8.87 -13.78 -6.40
CA ALA A 64 -8.36 -14.71 -7.41
C ALA A 64 -8.44 -14.03 -8.77
N LEU A 65 -7.34 -14.04 -9.51
CA LEU A 65 -7.31 -13.43 -10.83
C LEU A 65 -7.98 -14.34 -11.87
N PRO A 66 -8.94 -13.83 -12.65
CA PRO A 66 -9.47 -14.53 -13.81
C PRO A 66 -8.37 -14.87 -14.81
N ALA A 67 -8.53 -15.98 -15.53
CA ALA A 67 -7.64 -16.32 -16.64
C ALA A 67 -7.63 -15.20 -17.70
N GLY A 68 -6.45 -14.95 -18.28
CA GLY A 68 -6.26 -13.88 -19.27
C GLY A 68 -6.12 -12.46 -18.70
N THR A 69 -6.07 -12.29 -17.37
CA THR A 69 -5.82 -10.98 -16.77
C THR A 69 -4.40 -10.51 -17.04
N PHE A 70 -4.22 -9.58 -17.97
CA PHE A 70 -2.92 -8.95 -18.24
C PHE A 70 -2.56 -7.86 -17.22
N ARG A 71 -3.57 -7.17 -16.67
CA ARG A 71 -3.38 -6.07 -15.74
C ARG A 71 -4.44 -6.09 -14.65
N TRP A 72 -4.00 -5.96 -13.41
CA TRP A 72 -4.87 -5.78 -12.26
C TRP A 72 -4.56 -4.44 -11.59
N THR A 73 -5.59 -3.75 -11.11
CA THR A 73 -5.45 -2.47 -10.42
C THR A 73 -6.42 -2.40 -9.26
N LYS A 74 -5.94 -1.87 -8.13
CA LYS A 74 -6.76 -1.66 -6.95
C LYS A 74 -6.34 -0.39 -6.23
N THR A 75 -7.31 0.41 -5.82
CA THR A 75 -7.09 1.62 -5.05
C THR A 75 -7.72 1.45 -3.68
N VAL A 76 -6.98 1.80 -2.63
CA VAL A 76 -7.44 1.80 -1.25
C VAL A 76 -7.04 3.09 -0.55
N ALA A 77 -7.81 3.52 0.45
CA ALA A 77 -7.52 4.73 1.22
C ALA A 77 -7.38 4.42 2.71
N GLN A 78 -6.35 4.96 3.37
CA GLN A 78 -6.14 4.82 4.81
C GLN A 78 -6.00 6.20 5.46
N SER A 79 -6.62 6.36 6.63
CA SER A 79 -6.54 7.56 7.47
C SER A 79 -5.66 7.37 8.70
N ASP A 80 -5.36 6.12 9.06
CA ASP A 80 -4.52 5.78 10.20
C ASP A 80 -3.05 5.81 9.78
N TYR A 81 -2.19 6.42 10.60
CA TYR A 81 -0.75 6.54 10.34
C TYR A 81 0.08 5.85 11.43
N PRO A 82 1.21 5.21 11.05
CA PRO A 82 1.68 5.03 9.68
C PRO A 82 0.76 4.11 8.85
N ALA A 83 0.53 4.47 7.59
CA ALA A 83 -0.34 3.74 6.68
C ALA A 83 0.48 2.71 5.90
N ASP A 84 0.03 1.46 5.90
CA ASP A 84 0.72 0.34 5.27
C ASP A 84 0.00 -0.05 3.98
N PHE A 85 0.66 0.18 2.84
CA PHE A 85 0.16 -0.20 1.51
C PHE A 85 0.99 -1.35 0.95
N GLY A 86 0.34 -2.43 0.54
CA GLY A 86 1.07 -3.55 -0.04
C GLY A 86 0.19 -4.63 -0.62
N VAL A 87 0.82 -5.47 -1.44
CA VAL A 87 0.24 -6.65 -2.05
C VAL A 87 1.13 -7.87 -1.78
N LYS A 88 0.50 -9.02 -1.54
CA LYS A 88 1.15 -10.33 -1.50
C LYS A 88 0.62 -11.18 -2.63
N LEU A 89 1.51 -11.85 -3.34
CA LEU A 89 1.16 -12.73 -4.44
C LEU A 89 1.27 -14.18 -4.00
N VAL A 90 0.19 -14.93 -4.15
CA VAL A 90 0.21 -16.39 -4.05
C VAL A 90 0.06 -16.95 -5.45
N VAL A 91 1.07 -17.67 -5.89
CA VAL A 91 1.18 -18.23 -7.24
C VAL A 91 1.24 -19.74 -7.10
N SER A 92 0.24 -20.42 -7.67
CA SER A 92 0.20 -21.88 -7.72
C SER A 92 0.47 -22.33 -9.15
N PRO A 93 1.69 -22.81 -9.46
CA PRO A 93 2.02 -23.32 -10.79
C PRO A 93 1.20 -24.58 -11.08
N LYS A 94 0.85 -24.77 -12.35
CA LYS A 94 0.38 -26.05 -12.86
C LYS A 94 1.55 -27.03 -12.97
N SER A 95 1.22 -28.33 -12.97
CA SER A 95 2.21 -29.37 -13.21
C SER A 95 2.77 -29.26 -14.63
N THR A 96 4.03 -29.64 -14.83
CA THR A 96 4.67 -29.61 -16.15
C THR A 96 3.88 -30.39 -17.22
N SER A 97 3.17 -31.47 -16.83
CA SER A 97 2.30 -32.25 -17.71
C SER A 97 1.07 -31.51 -18.24
N ASP A 98 0.64 -30.47 -17.54
CA ASP A 98 -0.57 -29.70 -17.86
C ASP A 98 -0.23 -28.47 -18.73
N LEU A 99 1.07 -28.24 -18.98
CA LEU A 99 1.58 -27.16 -19.79
C LEU A 99 1.60 -27.57 -21.27
N THR A 100 1.02 -26.72 -22.12
CA THR A 100 0.82 -26.94 -23.56
C THR A 100 1.90 -26.32 -24.44
N PHE A 101 2.58 -25.25 -23.98
CA PHE A 101 3.58 -24.51 -24.76
C PHE A 101 5.01 -24.92 -24.39
N ASP A 102 5.94 -24.85 -25.33
CA ASP A 102 7.35 -25.16 -25.09
C ASP A 102 8.04 -24.09 -24.23
N SER A 103 7.53 -22.86 -24.26
CA SER A 103 7.97 -21.77 -23.40
C SER A 103 6.82 -20.84 -23.04
N TYR A 104 7.00 -20.13 -21.93
CA TYR A 104 6.04 -19.20 -21.36
C TYR A 104 6.70 -17.84 -21.11
N ASP A 105 5.99 -16.77 -21.41
CA ASP A 105 6.32 -15.42 -20.97
C ASP A 105 5.87 -15.26 -19.51
N ILE A 106 6.82 -15.46 -18.59
CA ILE A 106 6.58 -15.37 -17.16
C ILE A 106 7.18 -14.06 -16.67
N ALA A 107 6.32 -13.04 -16.55
CA ALA A 107 6.66 -11.72 -16.04
C ALA A 107 5.62 -11.27 -15.02
N ILE A 108 6.06 -10.62 -13.94
CA ILE A 108 5.17 -9.94 -13.00
C ILE A 108 5.82 -8.62 -12.60
N HIS A 109 5.22 -7.52 -13.02
CA HIS A 109 5.63 -6.17 -12.67
C HIS A 109 4.65 -5.57 -11.67
N ALA A 110 5.16 -4.97 -10.60
CA ALA A 110 4.35 -4.31 -9.58
C ALA A 110 4.69 -2.83 -9.46
N GLU A 111 3.64 -2.02 -9.37
CA GLU A 111 3.71 -0.60 -9.05
C GLU A 111 2.80 -0.30 -7.85
N ILE A 112 3.32 0.50 -6.91
CA ILE A 112 2.51 1.13 -5.87
C ILE A 112 2.68 2.65 -6.01
N ALA A 113 1.56 3.31 -6.27
CA ALA A 113 1.46 4.76 -6.26
C ALA A 113 0.69 5.21 -5.01
N THR A 114 1.28 6.04 -4.16
CA THR A 114 0.59 6.62 -3.00
C THR A 114 0.31 8.10 -3.22
N THR A 115 -0.76 8.62 -2.64
CA THR A 115 -1.14 10.03 -2.70
C THR A 115 -1.71 10.48 -1.36
N THR A 116 -1.03 11.41 -0.68
CA THR A 116 -1.47 11.99 0.59
C THR A 116 -2.12 13.35 0.34
N ASP A 117 -3.37 13.53 0.78
CA ASP A 117 -4.19 14.75 0.64
C ASP A 117 -4.19 15.38 -0.77
N GLY A 118 -4.09 14.52 -1.80
CA GLY A 118 -4.07 14.92 -3.20
C GLY A 118 -2.78 15.63 -3.66
N LYS A 119 -1.74 15.71 -2.83
CA LYS A 119 -0.55 16.56 -3.08
C LYS A 119 0.75 15.79 -3.28
N SER A 120 1.00 14.75 -2.50
CA SER A 120 2.29 14.03 -2.53
C SER A 120 2.15 12.69 -3.23
N ARG A 121 2.66 12.55 -4.46
CA ARG A 121 2.67 11.27 -5.19
C ARG A 121 4.01 10.58 -5.08
N HIS A 122 4.06 9.43 -4.41
CA HIS A 122 5.20 8.52 -4.49
C HIS A 122 4.85 7.36 -5.40
N GLN A 123 5.74 7.03 -6.33
CA GLN A 123 5.60 5.87 -7.19
C GLN A 123 6.83 4.99 -7.03
N ASN A 124 6.59 3.74 -6.68
CA ASN A 124 7.65 2.75 -6.62
C ASN A 124 7.28 1.56 -7.51
N MET A 125 8.20 1.19 -8.37
CA MET A 125 8.05 0.11 -9.34
C MET A 125 9.07 -0.98 -9.01
N THR A 126 8.67 -2.24 -9.18
CA THR A 126 9.57 -3.38 -9.02
C THR A 126 9.18 -4.53 -9.94
N ASP A 127 10.19 -5.24 -10.44
CA ASP A 127 10.00 -6.51 -11.10
C ASP A 127 10.02 -7.63 -10.05
N ILE A 128 8.88 -8.30 -9.88
CA ILE A 128 8.78 -9.47 -8.99
C ILE A 128 9.34 -10.69 -9.70
N ILE A 129 8.98 -10.83 -10.96
CA ILE A 129 9.66 -11.68 -11.95
C ILE A 129 10.03 -10.78 -13.12
N GLU A 130 11.32 -10.65 -13.38
CA GLU A 130 11.83 -10.01 -14.60
C GLU A 130 11.26 -10.67 -15.84
N ALA A 131 10.87 -9.86 -16.82
CA ALA A 131 10.28 -10.34 -18.06
C ALA A 131 11.23 -11.26 -18.83
N GLY A 132 10.72 -12.39 -19.28
CA GLY A 132 11.51 -13.36 -20.02
C GLY A 132 10.72 -14.59 -20.43
N SER A 133 11.17 -15.20 -21.52
CA SER A 133 10.71 -16.52 -21.94
C SER A 133 11.36 -17.58 -21.05
N VAL A 134 10.52 -18.42 -20.44
CA VAL A 134 10.90 -19.50 -19.54
C VAL A 134 10.51 -20.82 -20.20
N ASN A 135 11.45 -21.74 -20.34
CA ASN A 135 11.18 -23.06 -20.91
C ASN A 135 10.21 -23.84 -20.01
N ARG A 136 9.37 -24.69 -20.62
CA ARG A 136 8.31 -25.47 -19.96
C ARG A 136 8.78 -26.19 -18.70
N ASP A 137 9.96 -26.80 -18.73
CA ASP A 137 10.57 -27.55 -17.63
C ASP A 137 11.05 -26.66 -16.46
N GLN A 138 11.17 -25.35 -16.67
CA GLN A 138 11.61 -24.37 -15.69
C GLN A 138 10.47 -23.53 -15.11
N VAL A 139 9.28 -23.54 -15.74
CA VAL A 139 8.12 -22.73 -15.37
C VAL A 139 7.74 -22.91 -13.90
N GLU A 140 7.61 -24.15 -13.45
CA GLU A 140 7.21 -24.45 -12.07
C GLU A 140 8.22 -23.89 -11.06
N ALA A 141 9.52 -24.13 -11.29
CA ALA A 141 10.58 -23.63 -10.41
C ALA A 141 10.61 -22.10 -10.36
N LYS A 142 10.47 -21.44 -11.51
CA LYS A 142 10.44 -19.97 -11.61
C LYS A 142 9.26 -19.39 -10.84
N LEU A 143 8.06 -19.93 -11.04
CA LEU A 143 6.84 -19.44 -10.37
C LEU A 143 6.85 -19.71 -8.86
N ARG A 144 7.37 -20.85 -8.41
CA ARG A 144 7.53 -21.13 -6.97
C ARG A 144 8.49 -20.16 -6.29
N SER A 145 9.52 -19.66 -6.99
CA SER A 145 10.50 -18.72 -6.43
C SER A 145 9.92 -17.36 -6.00
N VAL A 146 8.71 -17.03 -6.46
CA VAL A 146 8.02 -15.78 -6.11
C VAL A 146 6.75 -15.97 -5.31
N ASN A 147 6.35 -17.21 -5.06
CA ASN A 147 5.16 -17.49 -4.28
C ASN A 147 5.32 -16.94 -2.85
N GLY A 148 4.34 -16.17 -2.40
CA GLY A 148 4.34 -15.53 -1.09
C GLY A 148 5.16 -14.25 -1.00
N LYS A 149 5.78 -13.78 -2.10
CA LYS A 149 6.47 -12.48 -2.09
C LYS A 149 5.48 -11.35 -1.78
N VAL A 150 5.93 -10.45 -0.92
CA VAL A 150 5.22 -9.24 -0.50
C VAL A 150 5.91 -8.04 -1.13
N PHE A 151 5.12 -7.10 -1.62
CA PHE A 151 5.57 -5.80 -2.06
C PHE A 151 4.76 -4.73 -1.35
N GLY A 152 5.40 -3.87 -0.56
CA GLY A 152 4.70 -2.87 0.21
C GLY A 152 5.57 -1.73 0.70
N TYR A 153 4.88 -0.67 1.13
CA TYR A 153 5.44 0.58 1.61
C TYR A 153 4.69 1.01 2.84
N ARG A 154 5.44 1.60 3.76
CA ARG A 154 4.89 2.37 4.86
C ARG A 154 4.91 3.85 4.46
N VAL A 155 3.78 4.52 4.67
CA VAL A 155 3.62 5.96 4.44
C VAL A 155 3.36 6.65 5.77
N GLU A 156 4.19 7.63 6.09
CA GLU A 156 4.06 8.45 7.28
C GLU A 156 3.06 9.59 7.06
N ARG A 157 2.62 10.24 8.15
CA ARG A 157 1.61 11.31 8.09
C ARG A 157 2.02 12.49 7.19
N ASP A 158 3.31 12.76 7.09
CA ASP A 158 3.87 13.82 6.24
C ASP A 158 3.99 13.41 4.75
N GLY A 159 3.57 12.19 4.41
CA GLY A 159 3.63 11.62 3.07
C GLY A 159 4.96 10.96 2.72
N ASN A 160 5.96 10.98 3.62
CA ASN A 160 7.21 10.27 3.41
C ASN A 160 6.94 8.76 3.32
N SER A 161 7.56 8.10 2.35
CA SER A 161 7.41 6.66 2.15
C SER A 161 8.74 5.93 2.27
N SER A 162 8.70 4.72 2.82
CA SER A 162 9.85 3.83 2.88
C SER A 162 9.46 2.44 2.41
N SER A 163 10.34 1.80 1.63
CA SER A 163 10.17 0.40 1.22
C SER A 163 10.10 -0.47 2.46
N TYR A 164 9.06 -1.27 2.57
CA TYR A 164 8.83 -2.11 3.72
C TYR A 164 9.12 -3.57 3.36
N ASP A 165 10.38 -4.00 3.56
CA ASP A 165 10.84 -5.36 3.26
C ASP A 165 10.60 -6.34 4.44
N ARG A 166 9.78 -5.95 5.42
CA ARG A 166 9.53 -6.76 6.61
C ARG A 166 8.37 -7.73 6.40
N MET A 167 8.63 -8.98 6.76
CA MET A 167 7.71 -10.11 6.98
C MET A 167 6.44 -9.82 7.82
N SER A 168 6.19 -8.57 8.25
CA SER A 168 5.05 -8.19 9.09
C SER A 168 3.85 -7.66 8.31
N PHE A 169 3.85 -7.76 6.97
CA PHE A 169 2.61 -7.65 6.21
C PHE A 169 1.86 -8.98 6.34
N ASP A 170 1.41 -9.27 7.56
CA ASP A 170 0.51 -10.38 7.85
C ASP A 170 -0.81 -10.05 7.13
N LEU A 171 -1.03 -10.75 6.02
CA LEU A 171 -2.23 -10.78 5.17
C LEU A 171 -2.90 -12.14 5.26
#